data_AF-A0AA43FAL7-F1
#
_entry.id   AF-A0AA43FAL7-F1
#
_cell.length_a   1.000
_cell.length_b   1.000
_cell.length_c   1.000
_cell.angle_alpha   90.00
_cell.angle_beta   90.00
_cell.angle_gamma   90.00
#
_symmetry.space_group_name_H-M   'P 1'
#
loop_
_entity.id
_entity.type
_entity.pdbx_description
1 polymer ?
#
loop_
_entity_poly.entity_id
_entity_poly.type
_entity_poly.pdbx_seq_one_letter_code
_entity_poly.pdbx_strand_id
1 'polypeptide(L)'
;MGSEENITITELRLSYRYIKEHPWVVTAVNGFLSAYFMEQPSFRVQRHFDELESGMHVWICEVPNTMKMTTLLRRLQADIPPCRHNQTTTEPTGCPQYLIDSLEQN
;
A
#
# COMPACT_ATOMS: atom_id res chain seq x y z
N MET A 1 4.96 -2.82 31.23
CA MET A 1 5.68 -3.69 30.28
C MET A 1 5.00 -3.50 28.94
N GLY A 2 5.56 -2.66 28.08
CA GLY A 2 4.98 -2.40 26.77
C GLY A 2 5.28 -3.60 25.89
N SER A 3 4.25 -4.31 25.44
CA SER A 3 4.40 -5.31 24.39
C SER A 3 5.16 -4.65 23.25
N GLU A 4 6.35 -5.15 22.94
CA GLU A 4 7.05 -4.79 21.70
C GLU A 4 6.17 -5.31 20.56
N GLU A 5 5.18 -4.52 20.16
CA GLU A 5 4.41 -4.78 18.95
C GLU A 5 5.45 -4.86 17.83
N ASN A 6 5.67 -6.07 17.34
CA ASN A 6 6.59 -6.32 16.26
C ASN A 6 5.96 -5.68 15.01
N ILE A 7 6.41 -4.47 14.69
CA ILE A 7 5.96 -3.66 13.57
C ILE A 7 6.81 -4.03 12.36
N THR A 8 6.14 -4.38 11.27
CA THR A 8 6.78 -4.63 9.99
C THR A 8 6.61 -3.41 9.10
N ILE A 9 7.72 -2.86 8.61
CA ILE A 9 7.67 -1.81 7.59
C ILE A 9 7.29 -2.47 6.27
N THR A 10 6.25 -1.93 5.63
CA THR A 10 5.68 -2.45 4.39
C THR A 10 5.52 -1.32 3.41
N GLU A 11 5.86 -1.55 2.14
CA GLU A 11 5.66 -0.56 1.09
C GLU A 11 4.44 -0.91 0.25
N LEU A 12 3.54 0.05 0.09
CA LEU A 12 2.45 -0.02 -0.88
C LEU A 12 2.82 0.86 -2.06
N ARG A 13 2.83 0.30 -3.26
CA ARG A 13 3.24 0.98 -4.49
C ARG A 13 2.09 0.93 -5.49
N LEU A 14 1.81 2.04 -6.15
CA LEU A 14 0.94 2.11 -7.32
C LEU A 14 1.81 2.30 -8.57
N SER A 15 1.54 1.52 -9.61
CA SER A 15 2.27 1.67 -10.86
C SER A 15 1.86 2.93 -11.63
N TYR A 16 2.82 3.51 -12.35
CA TYR A 16 2.58 4.68 -13.19
C TYR A 16 1.44 4.46 -14.20
N ARG A 17 1.37 3.26 -14.81
CA ARG A 17 0.32 2.92 -15.78
C ARG A 17 -1.07 3.03 -15.16
N TYR A 18 -1.26 2.41 -13.99
CA TYR A 18 -2.54 2.40 -13.29
C TYR A 18 -2.96 3.81 -12.86
N ILE A 19 -2.02 4.61 -12.37
CA ILE A 19 -2.26 6.01 -12.00
C ILE A 19 -2.59 6.86 -13.22
N LYS A 20 -1.93 6.62 -14.36
CA LYS A 20 -2.21 7.34 -15.61
C LYS A 20 -3.61 7.05 -16.13
N GLU A 21 -4.07 5.80 -16.02
CA GLU A 21 -5.42 5.39 -16.41
C GLU A 21 -6.48 5.91 -15.41
N HIS A 22 -6.13 5.94 -14.12
CA HIS A 22 -7.04 6.29 -13.03
C HIS A 22 -6.38 7.23 -12.00
N PRO A 23 -6.16 8.52 -12.34
CA PRO A 23 -5.38 9.44 -11.50
C PRO A 23 -6.02 9.70 -10.13
N TRP A 24 -7.35 9.58 -10.03
CA TRP A 24 -8.11 9.74 -8.79
C TRP A 24 -7.79 8.66 -7.74
N VAL A 25 -7.22 7.52 -8.16
CA VAL A 25 -6.91 6.41 -7.26
C VAL A 25 -5.88 6.82 -6.19
N VAL A 26 -4.92 7.68 -6.51
CA VAL A 26 -3.94 8.17 -5.52
C VAL A 26 -4.65 8.86 -4.35
N THR A 27 -5.69 9.68 -4.63
CA THR A 27 -6.51 10.33 -3.61
C THR A 27 -7.36 9.31 -2.85
N ALA A 28 -7.96 8.34 -3.55
CA ALA A 28 -8.76 7.29 -2.92
C ALA A 28 -7.92 6.42 -1.96
N VAL A 29 -6.71 6.01 -2.37
CA VAL A 29 -5.78 5.26 -1.51
C VAL A 29 -5.41 6.09 -0.28
N ASN A 30 -5.06 7.36 -0.43
CA ASN A 30 -4.76 8.23 0.70
C ASN A 30 -5.93 8.36 1.69
N GLY A 31 -7.16 8.56 1.17
CA GLY A 31 -8.35 8.63 2.00
C GLY A 31 -8.64 7.31 2.72
N PHE A 32 -8.53 6.19 2.00
CA PHE A 32 -8.71 4.85 2.54
C PHE A 32 -7.72 4.52 3.65
N LEU A 33 -6.41 4.77 3.44
CA LEU A 33 -5.39 4.52 4.46
C LEU A 33 -5.60 5.39 5.71
N SER A 34 -6.04 6.63 5.53
CA SER A 34 -6.38 7.54 6.62
C SER A 34 -7.60 7.05 7.41
N ALA A 35 -8.64 6.58 6.72
CA ALA A 35 -9.81 5.98 7.36
C ALA A 35 -9.44 4.69 8.10
N TYR A 36 -8.60 3.85 7.49
CA TYR A 36 -8.13 2.60 8.09
C TYR A 36 -7.33 2.86 9.38
N PHE A 37 -6.49 3.90 9.41
CA PHE A 37 -5.80 4.33 10.64
C PHE A 37 -6.77 4.65 11.78
N MET A 38 -7.88 5.31 11.48
CA MET A 38 -8.91 5.64 12.48
C MET A 38 -9.59 4.38 13.02
N GLU A 39 -9.76 3.34 12.19
CA GLU A 39 -10.31 2.04 12.61
C GLU A 39 -9.28 1.18 13.37
N GLN A 40 -8.01 1.27 12.99
CA GLN A 40 -6.90 0.44 13.47
C GLN A 40 -5.65 1.31 13.72
N PRO A 41 -5.53 1.96 14.89
CA PRO A 41 -4.46 2.94 15.17
C PRO A 41 -3.05 2.32 15.28
N SER A 42 -2.95 0.99 15.35
CA SER A 42 -1.68 0.26 15.28
C SER A 42 -1.10 0.21 13.86
N PHE A 43 -1.92 0.36 12.81
CA PHE A 43 -1.43 0.57 11.44
C PHE A 43 -1.06 2.04 11.27
N ARG A 44 0.06 2.40 10.63
CA ARG A 44 0.39 3.82 10.36
C ARG A 44 1.00 4.01 9.00
N VAL A 45 0.76 5.16 8.39
CA VAL A 45 1.52 5.60 7.20
C VAL A 45 2.64 6.52 7.68
N GLN A 46 3.89 6.11 7.49
CA GLN A 46 5.05 6.93 7.83
C GLN A 46 5.33 8.00 6.78
N ARG A 47 5.22 7.61 5.51
CA ARG A 47 5.56 8.50 4.40
C ARG A 47 4.76 8.15 3.15
N HIS A 48 4.38 9.17 2.40
CA HIS A 48 3.92 9.06 1.02
C HIS A 48 4.84 9.93 0.15
N PHE A 49 5.28 9.39 -0.99
CA PHE A 49 6.08 10.13 -1.97
C PHE A 49 5.83 9.60 -3.39
N ASP A 50 6.15 10.42 -4.39
CA ASP A 50 6.28 9.96 -5.76
C ASP A 50 7.74 9.55 -6.02
N GLU A 51 7.91 8.38 -6.59
CA GLU A 51 9.20 7.90 -7.07
C GLU A 51 9.43 8.43 -8.48
N LEU A 52 10.17 9.53 -8.57
CA LEU A 52 10.44 10.26 -9.81
C LEU A 52 10.99 9.38 -10.95
N GLU A 53 11.79 8.35 -10.62
CA GLU A 53 12.40 7.46 -11.61
C GLU A 53 11.37 6.56 -12.31
N SER A 54 10.40 6.05 -11.55
CA SER A 54 9.40 5.10 -12.04
C SER A 54 8.02 5.72 -12.28
N GLY A 55 7.80 6.96 -11.80
CA GLY A 55 6.49 7.61 -11.75
C GLY A 55 5.49 6.91 -10.82
N MET A 56 5.98 6.09 -9.88
CA MET A 56 5.14 5.32 -8.95
C MET A 56 4.81 6.16 -7.73
N HIS A 57 3.61 5.98 -7.17
CA HIS A 57 3.33 6.50 -5.84
C HIS A 57 3.60 5.42 -4.80
N VAL A 58 4.36 5.78 -3.76
CA VAL A 58 4.82 4.86 -2.72
C VAL A 58 4.35 5.35 -1.36
N TRP A 59 3.73 4.46 -0.61
CA TRP A 59 3.37 4.64 0.79
C TRP A 59 4.20 3.67 1.64
N ILE A 60 4.95 4.21 2.59
CA ILE A 60 5.65 3.43 3.60
C ILE A 60 4.72 3.31 4.81
N CYS A 61 4.35 2.08 5.13
CA CYS A 61 3.39 1.75 6.17
C CYS A 61 4.07 0.94 7.29
N GLU A 62 3.72 1.25 8.52
CA GLU A 62 3.97 0.42 9.71
C GLU A 62 2.77 -0.50 9.89
N VAL A 63 3.00 -1.81 9.77
CA VAL A 63 1.96 -2.82 9.89
C VAL A 63 2.26 -3.70 11.10
N PRO A 64 1.38 -3.78 12.10
CA PRO A 64 1.59 -4.66 13.24
C PRO A 64 1.45 -6.13 12.80
N ASN A 65 2.22 -7.04 13.39
CA ASN A 65 2.15 -8.48 13.06
C ASN A 65 0.76 -9.12 13.28
N THR A 66 -0.10 -8.48 14.08
CA THR A 66 -1.50 -8.88 14.28
C THR A 66 -2.40 -8.61 13.07
N MET A 67 -1.93 -7.79 12.12
CA MET A 67 -2.66 -7.37 10.93
C MET A 67 -2.11 -8.04 9.67
N LYS A 68 -3.02 -8.37 8.74
CA LYS A 68 -2.67 -8.88 7.42
C LYS A 68 -2.84 -7.79 6.36
N MET A 69 -1.73 -7.37 5.74
CA MET A 69 -1.75 -6.39 4.65
C MET A 69 -2.65 -6.83 3.48
N THR A 70 -2.73 -8.13 3.20
CA THR A 70 -3.61 -8.69 2.16
C THR A 70 -5.11 -8.48 2.41
N THR A 71 -5.54 -8.30 3.67
CA THR A 71 -6.93 -7.93 4.00
C THR A 71 -7.19 -6.47 3.68
N LEU A 72 -6.23 -5.60 4.02
CA LEU A 72 -6.29 -4.17 3.68
C LEU A 72 -6.35 -3.97 2.17
N LEU A 73 -5.47 -4.66 1.43
CA LEU A 73 -5.46 -4.60 -0.04
C LEU A 73 -6.78 -5.06 -0.65
N ARG A 74 -7.39 -6.13 -0.13
CA ARG A 74 -8.71 -6.59 -0.61
C ARG A 74 -9.83 -5.58 -0.36
N ARG A 75 -9.82 -4.91 0.79
CA ARG A 75 -10.77 -3.81 1.06
C ARG A 75 -10.52 -2.67 0.09
N LEU A 76 -9.27 -2.24 -0.07
CA LEU A 76 -8.89 -1.18 -1.01
C LEU A 76 -9.33 -1.50 -2.44
N GLN A 77 -9.15 -2.74 -2.91
CA GLN A 77 -9.58 -3.20 -4.24
C GLN A 77 -11.10 -3.08 -4.49
N ALA A 78 -11.92 -3.03 -3.44
CA ALA A 78 -13.36 -2.81 -3.59
C ALA A 78 -13.71 -1.33 -3.83
N ASP A 79 -12.83 -0.41 -3.43
CA ASP A 79 -13.02 1.05 -3.53
C ASP A 79 -12.35 1.66 -4.78
N ILE A 80 -11.48 0.93 -5.47
CA ILE A 80 -10.70 1.40 -6.63
C ILE A 80 -10.97 0.54 -7.89
N PRO A 81 -10.60 1.01 -9.10
CA PRO A 81 -10.79 0.26 -10.33
C PRO A 81 -10.10 -1.10 -10.29
N PRO A 82 -10.58 -2.08 -11.08
CA PRO A 82 -9.99 -3.41 -11.13
C PRO A 82 -8.47 -3.38 -11.30
N CYS A 83 -7.75 -4.02 -10.38
CA CYS A 83 -6.29 -4.01 -10.35
C CYS A 83 -5.74 -5.37 -9.88
N ARG A 84 -4.49 -5.66 -10.24
CA ARG A 84 -3.73 -6.79 -9.69
C ARG A 84 -2.77 -6.25 -8.64
N HIS A 85 -2.63 -6.96 -7.53
CA HIS A 85 -1.55 -6.70 -6.59
C HIS A 85 -0.55 -7.85 -6.64
N ASN A 86 0.74 -7.52 -6.66
CA ASN A 86 1.83 -8.46 -6.54
C ASN A 86 2.61 -8.14 -5.28
N GLN A 87 2.98 -9.17 -4.53
CA GLN A 87 3.88 -9.03 -3.40
C GLN A 87 5.31 -9.34 -3.85
N THR A 88 6.20 -8.38 -3.70
CA THR A 88 7.63 -8.53 -3.97
C THR A 88 8.39 -8.38 -2.66
N THR A 89 9.31 -9.29 -2.39
CA THR A 89 10.28 -9.14 -1.30
C THR A 89 11.60 -8.70 -1.92
N THR A 90 12.03 -7.47 -1.67
CA THR A 90 13.32 -6.95 -2.15
C THR A 90 14.40 -7.17 -1.09
N GLU A 91 15.24 -8.18 -1.31
CA GLU A 91 16.52 -8.32 -0.62
C GLU A 91 17.52 -7.33 -1.25
N PRO A 92 18.38 -6.61 -0.49
CA PRO A 92 18.89 -6.92 0.84
C PRO A 92 18.33 -6.10 2.03
N THR A 93 17.23 -5.33 1.87
CA THR A 93 16.69 -4.42 2.93
C THR A 93 15.26 -4.77 3.39
N GLY A 94 14.78 -5.99 3.10
CA GLY A 94 13.98 -6.80 4.03
C GLY A 94 12.52 -6.41 4.30
N CYS A 95 11.95 -5.43 3.59
CA CYS A 95 10.56 -5.02 3.79
C CYS A 95 9.65 -5.56 2.67
N PRO A 96 8.47 -6.13 2.98
CA PRO A 96 7.52 -6.56 1.95
C PRO A 96 7.01 -5.35 1.15
N GLN A 97 7.02 -5.48 -0.17
CA GLN A 97 6.49 -4.50 -1.11
C GLN A 97 5.23 -5.06 -1.78
N TYR A 98 4.17 -4.27 -1.84
CA TYR A 98 2.94 -4.60 -2.53
C TYR A 98 2.73 -3.63 -3.68
N LEU A 99 2.88 -4.12 -4.91
CA LEU A 99 2.67 -3.34 -6.13
C LEU A 99 1.26 -3.57 -6.65
N ILE A 100 0.46 -2.50 -6.70
CA ILE A 100 -0.83 -2.47 -7.39
C ILE A 100 -0.60 -1.97 -8.82
N ASP A 101 -1.07 -2.76 -9.78
CA ASP A 101 -0.96 -2.51 -11.21
C ASP A 101 -2.31 -2.70 -11.91
N SER A 102 -2.47 -2.11 -13.09
CA SER A 102 -3.67 -2.31 -13.92
C SER A 102 -3.85 -3.80 -14.23
N LEU A 103 -5.09 -4.28 -14.28
CA LEU A 103 -5.36 -5.53 -14.97
C LEU A 103 -5.09 -5.27 -16.46
N GLU A 104 -4.10 -5.94 -17.05
CA GLU A 104 -3.96 -5.96 -18.51
C GLU A 104 -5.30 -6.39 -19.12
N GLN A 105 -6.03 -5.43 -19.68
CA GLN A 105 -7.13 -5.69 -20.61
C GLN A 105 -6.46 -6.15 -21.90
N ASN A 106 -6.32 -7.47 -22.05
CA ASN A 106 -5.91 -8.10 -23.29
C ASN A 106 -6.94 -7.87 -24.39
#